data_AF-A0A957Q5Z5-F1
#
_entry.id   AF-A0A957Q5Z5-F1
#
_cell.length_a   1.000
_cell.length_b   1.000
_cell.length_c   1.000
_cell.angle_alpha   90.00
_cell.angle_beta   90.00
_cell.angle_gamma   90.00
#
_symmetry.space_group_name_H-M   'P 1'
#
loop_
_entity.id
_entity.type
_entity.pdbx_description
1 polymer ?
#
loop_
_entity_poly.entity_id
_entity_poly.type
_entity_poly.pdbx_seq_one_letter_code
_entity_poly.pdbx_strand_id
1 'polypeptide(L)'
;MLTGDLVRPRLRQQGNELRIDWLDPTNRHWQQTAAELAVLFREQHDQPQETWQRALEEYEAGRTDYNVIRGLAKVLSDGATFQPVATPVDPVELRARLFRRGPAYSAGEARHHESRERMLREVAVEYKINPGQLEHLLYADRTAAYLLTDPGPTWTADSLIARYNLELARA
;
A
#
# COMPACT_ATOMS: atom_id res chain seq x y z
N MET A 1 -14.39 -4.05 -0.32
CA MET A 1 -15.37 -3.67 0.72
C MET A 1 -14.65 -3.01 1.86
N LEU A 2 -15.18 -1.90 2.38
CA LEU A 2 -14.58 -1.21 3.53
C LEU A 2 -14.42 -2.15 4.73
N THR A 3 -13.31 -2.02 5.45
CA THR A 3 -13.04 -2.81 6.65
C THR A 3 -13.74 -2.19 7.86
N GLY A 4 -14.00 -3.01 8.89
CA GLY A 4 -14.78 -2.58 10.06
C GLY A 4 -14.17 -1.39 10.81
N ASP A 5 -12.85 -1.23 10.81
CA ASP A 5 -12.15 -0.07 11.38
C ASP A 5 -12.44 1.24 10.64
N LEU A 6 -12.70 1.18 9.33
CA LEU A 6 -13.07 2.35 8.50
C LEU A 6 -14.57 2.67 8.57
N VAL A 7 -15.40 1.66 8.86
CA VAL A 7 -16.86 1.80 8.92
C VAL A 7 -17.33 2.28 10.30
N ARG A 8 -16.78 1.70 11.38
CA ARG A 8 -17.18 2.00 12.77
C ARG A 8 -17.20 3.50 13.10
N PRO A 9 -16.21 4.33 12.71
CA PRO A 9 -16.24 5.77 12.99
C PRO A 9 -17.41 6.52 12.34
N ARG A 10 -18.04 5.94 11.31
CA ARG A 10 -19.19 6.51 10.60
C ARG A 10 -20.53 5.98 11.12
N LEU A 11 -20.53 5.03 12.05
CA LEU A 11 -21.74 4.53 12.66
C LEU A 11 -22.09 5.36 13.89
N ARG A 12 -23.34 5.83 13.96
CA ARG A 12 -23.90 6.57 15.09
C ARG A 12 -25.05 5.77 15.68
N GLN A 13 -24.97 5.48 16.96
CA GLN A 13 -26.10 4.92 17.69
C GLN A 13 -26.97 6.06 18.22
N GLN A 14 -28.25 6.08 17.85
CA GLN A 14 -29.27 6.97 18.40
C GLN A 14 -30.39 6.12 18.99
N GLY A 15 -30.38 5.94 20.31
CA GLY A 15 -31.29 5.03 20.99
C GLY A 15 -31.10 3.59 20.52
N ASN A 16 -32.15 3.01 19.93
CA ASN A 16 -32.15 1.66 19.38
C ASN A 16 -31.93 1.61 17.85
N GLU A 17 -31.62 2.75 17.22
CA GLU A 17 -31.32 2.85 15.80
C GLU A 17 -29.81 3.04 15.56
N LEU A 18 -29.29 2.35 14.56
CA LEU A 18 -27.95 2.58 14.02
C LEU A 18 -28.08 3.41 12.74
N ARG A 19 -27.42 4.57 12.71
CA ARG A 19 -27.41 5.49 11.56
C ARG A 19 -26.00 5.59 10.99
N ILE A 20 -25.91 5.60 9.66
CA ILE A 20 -24.66 5.85 8.95
C ILE A 20 -24.52 7.35 8.73
N ASP A 21 -23.37 7.89 9.12
CA ASP A 21 -22.95 9.25 8.77
C ASP A 21 -22.43 9.22 7.32
N TRP A 22 -23.27 9.63 6.38
CA TRP A 22 -22.94 9.67 4.95
C TRP A 22 -22.06 10.86 4.60
N LEU A 23 -21.24 10.73 3.56
CA LEU A 23 -20.63 11.91 2.94
C LEU A 23 -21.64 12.58 2.02
N ASP A 24 -21.91 13.85 2.29
CA ASP A 24 -22.70 14.70 1.40
C ASP A 24 -21.89 15.00 0.12
N PRO A 25 -22.36 14.58 -1.07
CA PRO A 25 -21.66 14.85 -2.33
C PRO A 25 -21.63 16.34 -2.69
N THR A 26 -22.49 17.18 -2.12
CA THR A 26 -22.44 18.63 -2.38
C THR A 26 -21.43 19.36 -1.50
N ASN A 27 -20.90 18.69 -0.49
CA ASN A 27 -19.93 19.29 0.43
C ASN A 27 -18.59 19.53 -0.29
N ARG A 28 -18.20 20.81 -0.38
CA ARG A 28 -16.97 21.23 -1.08
C ARG A 28 -15.69 20.60 -0.51
N HIS A 29 -15.61 20.39 0.81
CA HIS A 29 -14.45 19.77 1.45
C HIS A 29 -14.27 18.32 1.00
N TRP A 30 -15.36 17.55 0.96
CA TRP A 30 -15.32 16.15 0.50
C TRP A 30 -15.11 16.03 -1.00
N GLN A 31 -15.72 16.91 -1.79
CA GLN A 31 -15.47 17.00 -3.22
C GLN A 31 -14.00 17.25 -3.53
N GLN A 32 -13.39 18.23 -2.86
CA GLN A 32 -11.98 18.53 -3.02
C GLN A 32 -11.10 17.35 -2.60
N THR A 33 -11.36 16.78 -1.42
CA THR A 33 -10.59 15.63 -0.91
C THR A 33 -10.67 14.43 -1.85
N ALA A 34 -11.87 14.11 -2.36
CA ALA A 34 -12.06 12.99 -3.28
C ALA A 34 -11.38 13.23 -4.63
N ALA A 35 -11.42 14.46 -5.16
CA ALA A 35 -10.73 14.82 -6.39
C ALA A 35 -9.21 14.71 -6.24
N GLU A 36 -8.64 15.24 -5.15
CA GLU A 36 -7.22 15.17 -4.84
C GLU A 36 -6.73 13.73 -4.70
N LEU A 37 -7.44 12.90 -3.94
CA LEU A 37 -7.09 11.48 -3.80
C LEU A 37 -7.15 10.73 -5.13
N ALA A 38 -8.16 11.01 -5.97
CA ALA A 38 -8.25 10.39 -7.29
C ALA A 38 -7.10 10.82 -8.21
N VAL A 39 -6.63 12.07 -8.12
CA VAL A 39 -5.43 12.53 -8.84
C VAL A 39 -4.19 11.82 -8.31
N LEU A 40 -3.97 11.88 -6.99
CA LEU A 40 -2.80 11.31 -6.33
C LEU A 40 -2.65 9.81 -6.63
N PHE A 41 -3.77 9.06 -6.63
CA PHE A 41 -3.76 7.63 -6.92
C PHE A 41 -3.43 7.33 -8.39
N ARG A 42 -3.95 8.11 -9.34
CA ARG A 42 -3.65 7.92 -10.77
C ARG A 42 -2.17 8.14 -11.09
N GLU A 43 -1.49 9.00 -10.33
CA GLU A 43 -0.06 9.25 -10.47
C GLU A 43 0.79 8.04 -10.02
N GLN A 44 0.20 7.03 -9.37
CA GLN A 44 0.88 5.82 -8.90
C GLN A 44 0.95 4.71 -9.96
N HIS A 45 0.62 4.98 -11.22
CA HIS A 45 0.72 3.97 -12.29
C HIS A 45 2.14 3.40 -12.38
N ASP A 46 2.24 2.07 -12.50
CA ASP A 46 3.49 1.30 -12.46
C ASP A 46 4.32 1.48 -11.18
N GLN A 47 3.76 2.07 -10.11
CA GLN A 47 4.43 2.17 -8.83
C GLN A 47 4.03 1.01 -7.90
N PRO A 48 4.93 0.60 -6.99
CA PRO A 48 4.61 -0.34 -5.91
C PRO A 48 3.45 0.15 -5.05
N GLN A 49 2.65 -0.78 -4.53
CA GLN A 49 1.58 -0.48 -3.57
C GLN A 49 2.09 0.29 -2.33
N GLU A 50 3.32 0.03 -1.89
CA GLU A 50 3.94 0.78 -0.79
C GLU A 50 4.18 2.26 -1.10
N THR A 51 4.41 2.62 -2.36
CA THR A 51 4.55 4.02 -2.77
C THR A 51 3.23 4.76 -2.62
N TRP A 52 2.12 4.12 -3.05
CA TRP A 52 0.78 4.63 -2.81
C TRP A 52 0.49 4.79 -1.31
N GLN A 53 0.83 3.78 -0.51
CA GLN A 53 0.61 3.81 0.94
C GLN A 53 1.36 4.98 1.60
N ARG A 54 2.61 5.23 1.22
CA ARG A 54 3.39 6.38 1.71
C ARG A 54 2.79 7.71 1.27
N ALA A 55 2.41 7.83 -0.01
CA ALA A 55 1.77 9.04 -0.52
C ALA A 55 0.45 9.36 0.21
N LEU A 56 -0.32 8.33 0.54
CA LEU A 56 -1.54 8.45 1.34
C LEU A 56 -1.24 8.91 2.78
N GLU A 57 -0.23 8.32 3.42
CA GLU A 57 0.24 8.70 4.77
C GLU A 57 0.69 10.17 4.81
N GLU A 58 1.42 10.62 3.79
CA GLU A 58 1.82 12.02 3.63
C GLU A 58 0.62 12.94 3.42
N TYR A 59 -0.36 12.52 2.60
CA TYR A 59 -1.56 13.31 2.31
C TYR A 59 -2.47 13.49 3.55
N GLU A 60 -2.60 12.46 4.39
CA GLU A 60 -3.41 12.53 5.61
C GLU A 60 -2.66 13.13 6.82
N ALA A 61 -1.35 13.38 6.69
CA ALA A 61 -0.54 13.89 7.78
C ALA A 61 -1.11 15.22 8.32
N GLY A 62 -1.41 15.25 9.62
CA GLY A 62 -1.97 16.44 10.29
C GLY A 62 -3.47 16.67 10.05
N ARG A 63 -4.15 15.81 9.31
CA ARG A 63 -5.60 15.89 9.09
C ARG A 63 -6.38 15.10 10.14
N THR A 64 -7.47 15.68 10.65
CA THR A 64 -8.32 15.03 11.67
C THR A 64 -9.36 14.08 11.06
N ASP A 65 -9.60 14.18 9.76
CA ASP A 65 -10.54 13.39 8.99
C ASP A 65 -9.90 12.16 8.29
N TYR A 66 -8.73 11.72 8.77
CA TYR A 66 -7.98 10.60 8.21
C TYR A 66 -8.80 9.31 8.03
N ASN A 67 -9.77 9.03 8.91
CA ASN A 67 -10.64 7.85 8.75
C ASN A 67 -11.45 7.88 7.43
N VAL A 68 -11.94 9.06 7.04
CA VAL A 68 -12.68 9.23 5.79
C VAL A 68 -11.73 9.14 4.60
N ILE A 69 -10.55 9.77 4.71
CA ILE A 69 -9.50 9.75 3.68
C ILE A 69 -9.09 8.30 3.37
N ARG A 70 -8.77 7.51 4.41
CA ARG A 70 -8.43 6.08 4.29
C ARG A 70 -9.58 5.27 3.70
N GLY A 71 -10.82 5.61 4.05
CA GLY A 71 -12.01 5.02 3.45
C GLY A 71 -12.11 5.26 1.94
N LEU A 72 -11.96 6.50 1.50
CA LEU A 72 -11.94 6.87 0.07
C LEU A 72 -10.77 6.22 -0.66
N ALA A 73 -9.57 6.26 -0.06
CA ALA A 73 -8.36 5.63 -0.59
C ALA A 73 -8.51 4.10 -0.73
N LYS A 74 -9.22 3.47 0.20
CA LYS A 74 -9.54 2.04 0.12
C LYS A 74 -10.48 1.75 -1.05
N VAL A 75 -11.47 2.60 -1.31
CA VAL A 75 -12.35 2.42 -2.49
C VAL A 75 -11.54 2.46 -3.79
N LEU A 76 -10.59 3.40 -3.90
CA LEU A 76 -9.67 3.46 -5.04
C LEU A 76 -8.85 2.17 -5.16
N SER A 77 -8.22 1.76 -4.06
CA SER A 77 -7.34 0.58 -4.02
C SER A 77 -8.09 -0.73 -4.31
N ASP A 78 -9.29 -0.90 -3.77
CA ASP A 78 -10.15 -2.08 -4.01
C ASP A 78 -10.68 -2.12 -5.45
N GLY A 79 -10.76 -0.97 -6.14
CA GLY A 79 -11.18 -0.86 -7.53
C GLY A 79 -10.05 -1.02 -8.56
N ALA A 80 -8.82 -1.20 -8.09
CA ALA A 80 -7.62 -1.27 -8.90
C ALA A 80 -7.04 -2.69 -8.96
N THR A 81 -6.12 -2.92 -9.90
CA THR A 81 -5.37 -4.18 -10.03
C THR A 81 -3.90 -3.95 -9.69
N PHE A 82 -3.43 -4.67 -8.66
CA PHE A 82 -2.01 -4.76 -8.30
C PHE A 82 -1.48 -6.13 -8.74
N GLN A 83 -0.39 -6.14 -9.51
CA GLN A 83 0.21 -7.39 -9.99
C GLN A 83 1.57 -7.67 -9.34
N PRO A 84 1.87 -8.94 -9.01
CA PRO A 84 3.19 -9.33 -8.54
C PRO A 84 4.28 -8.95 -9.54
N VAL A 85 5.42 -8.50 -9.02
CA VAL A 85 6.60 -8.25 -9.84
C VAL A 85 7.16 -9.59 -10.32
N ALA A 86 7.42 -9.70 -11.62
CA ALA A 86 8.10 -10.86 -12.18
C ALA A 86 9.53 -10.93 -11.62
N THR A 87 9.86 -12.05 -10.99
CA THR A 87 11.19 -12.27 -10.41
C THR A 87 11.91 -13.41 -11.14
N PRO A 88 13.24 -13.30 -11.33
CA PRO A 88 14.02 -14.36 -11.98
C PRO A 88 14.17 -15.61 -11.10
N VAL A 89 13.97 -15.47 -9.79
CA VAL A 89 14.08 -16.51 -8.76
C VAL A 89 13.01 -16.26 -7.72
N ASP A 90 12.44 -17.33 -7.15
CA ASP A 90 11.45 -17.25 -6.08
C ASP A 90 12.02 -16.45 -4.87
N PRO A 91 11.37 -15.33 -4.46
CA PRO A 91 11.77 -14.56 -3.28
C PRO A 91 11.91 -15.38 -1.99
N VAL A 92 11.09 -16.43 -1.81
CA VAL A 92 11.18 -17.33 -0.65
C VAL A 92 12.50 -18.08 -0.66
N GLU A 93 12.92 -18.57 -1.84
CA GLU A 93 14.19 -19.26 -2.02
C GLU A 93 15.37 -18.32 -1.75
N LEU A 94 15.33 -17.10 -2.31
CA LEU A 94 16.36 -16.08 -2.10
C LEU A 94 16.53 -15.74 -0.61
N ARG A 95 15.41 -15.54 0.11
CA ARG A 95 15.43 -15.29 1.57
C ARG A 95 16.01 -16.47 2.33
N ALA A 96 15.57 -17.69 2.02
CA ALA A 96 16.07 -18.89 2.68
C ALA A 96 17.59 -19.07 2.45
N ARG A 97 18.08 -18.80 1.24
CA ARG A 97 19.50 -18.89 0.91
C ARG A 97 20.33 -17.83 1.61
N LEU A 98 19.86 -16.58 1.62
CA LEU A 98 20.53 -15.47 2.28
C LEU A 98 20.60 -15.69 3.80
N PHE A 99 19.46 -16.00 4.44
CA PHE A 99 19.39 -16.11 5.90
C PHE A 99 20.11 -17.35 6.46
N ARG A 100 20.32 -18.39 5.65
CA ARG A 100 21.13 -19.56 6.05
C ARG A 100 22.61 -19.21 6.29
N ARG A 101 23.08 -18.07 5.78
CA ARG A 101 24.46 -17.60 5.96
C ARG A 101 24.73 -16.99 7.34
N GLY A 102 23.69 -16.84 8.16
CA GLY A 102 23.79 -16.30 9.52
C GLY A 102 23.64 -14.79 9.55
N PRO A 103 23.85 -14.18 10.73
CA PRO A 103 23.73 -12.74 10.91
C PRO A 103 24.85 -12.00 10.18
N ALA A 104 24.50 -10.88 9.56
CA ALA A 104 25.47 -9.91 9.07
C ALA A 104 25.93 -8.99 10.21
N TYR A 105 27.21 -8.65 10.21
CA TYR A 105 27.82 -7.80 11.22
C TYR A 105 28.28 -6.47 10.60
N SER A 106 28.30 -5.42 11.42
CA SER A 106 28.72 -4.08 11.01
C SER A 106 30.23 -4.02 10.80
N ALA A 107 30.66 -3.15 9.88
CA ALA A 107 32.07 -2.88 9.65
C ALA A 107 32.70 -2.30 10.94
N GLY A 108 33.56 -3.08 11.61
CA GLY A 108 34.21 -2.69 12.86
C GLY A 108 34.28 -3.82 13.90
N GLU A 109 33.43 -4.84 13.77
CA GLU A 109 33.53 -6.03 14.60
C GLU A 109 34.60 -6.97 14.05
N ALA A 110 35.84 -6.74 14.48
CA ALA A 110 37.06 -7.42 13.97
C ALA A 110 37.04 -8.96 14.03
N ARG A 111 36.06 -9.56 14.71
CA ARG A 111 35.87 -11.03 14.82
C ARG A 111 34.91 -11.60 13.78
N HIS A 112 34.24 -10.76 12.99
CA HIS A 112 33.22 -11.17 12.05
C HIS A 112 33.56 -10.69 10.63
N HIS A 113 33.79 -11.64 9.73
CA HIS A 113 34.13 -11.41 8.32
C HIS A 113 32.87 -11.32 7.43
N GLU A 114 31.70 -11.52 8.00
CA GLU A 114 30.40 -11.66 7.35
C GLU A 114 29.65 -10.32 7.37
N SER A 115 29.93 -9.46 6.39
CA SER A 115 29.23 -8.18 6.24
C SER A 115 27.97 -8.31 5.38
N ARG A 116 26.98 -7.45 5.63
CA ARG A 116 25.72 -7.39 4.88
C ARG A 116 25.96 -7.34 3.38
N GLU A 117 26.82 -6.42 2.94
CA GLU A 117 27.12 -6.25 1.54
C GLU A 117 27.79 -7.48 0.92
N ARG A 118 28.68 -8.16 1.65
CA ARG A 118 29.33 -9.37 1.15
C ARG A 118 28.32 -10.49 0.95
N MET A 119 27.45 -10.74 1.93
CA MET A 119 26.41 -11.76 1.82
C MET A 119 25.48 -11.50 0.64
N LEU A 120 25.01 -10.26 0.47
CA LEU A 120 24.15 -9.88 -0.64
C LEU A 120 24.85 -10.08 -1.98
N ARG A 121 26.10 -9.63 -2.13
CA ARG A 121 26.88 -9.82 -3.36
C ARG A 121 27.07 -11.30 -3.70
N GLU A 122 27.41 -12.13 -2.73
CA GLU A 122 27.65 -13.55 -2.97
C GLU A 122 26.38 -14.32 -3.33
N VAL A 123 25.24 -14.03 -2.70
CA VAL A 123 23.94 -14.62 -3.10
C VAL A 123 23.53 -14.14 -4.49
N ALA A 124 23.75 -12.86 -4.79
CA ALA A 124 23.45 -12.31 -6.11
C ALA A 124 24.27 -13.00 -7.21
N VAL A 125 25.57 -13.22 -6.98
CA VAL A 125 26.43 -13.97 -7.91
C VAL A 125 25.95 -15.41 -8.11
N GLU A 126 25.57 -16.10 -7.02
CA GLU A 126 25.07 -17.47 -7.06
C GLU A 126 23.84 -17.62 -7.97
N TYR A 127 22.90 -16.68 -7.86
CA TYR A 127 21.67 -16.66 -8.66
C TYR A 127 21.78 -15.87 -9.97
N LYS A 128 22.97 -15.35 -10.31
CA LYS A 128 23.21 -14.50 -11.49
C LYS A 128 22.31 -13.27 -11.56
N ILE A 129 22.04 -12.68 -10.40
CA ILE A 129 21.24 -11.46 -10.23
C ILE A 129 22.19 -10.27 -10.03
N ASN A 130 21.78 -9.06 -10.43
CA ASN A 130 22.52 -7.86 -10.07
C ASN A 130 22.47 -7.64 -8.55
N PRO A 131 23.61 -7.51 -7.84
CA PRO A 131 23.62 -7.27 -6.39
C PRO A 131 22.76 -6.10 -5.92
N GLY A 132 22.65 -5.03 -6.71
CA GLY A 132 21.80 -3.88 -6.39
C GLY A 132 20.29 -4.16 -6.47
N GLN A 133 19.89 -5.23 -7.15
CA GLN A 133 18.48 -5.65 -7.27
C GLN A 133 18.08 -6.69 -6.22
N LEU A 134 19.05 -7.42 -5.66
CA LEU A 134 18.77 -8.56 -4.79
C LEU A 134 17.87 -8.16 -3.62
N GLU A 135 18.13 -7.02 -2.98
CA GLU A 135 17.36 -6.57 -1.82
C GLU A 135 15.87 -6.38 -2.12
N HIS A 136 15.55 -5.77 -3.26
CA HIS A 136 14.18 -5.57 -3.69
C HIS A 136 13.51 -6.92 -4.02
N LEU A 137 14.26 -7.84 -4.63
CA LEU A 137 13.76 -9.18 -4.97
C LEU A 137 13.47 -10.06 -3.75
N LEU A 138 14.12 -9.83 -2.60
CA LEU A 138 13.87 -10.62 -1.38
C LEU A 138 12.39 -10.58 -0.93
N TYR A 139 11.70 -9.48 -1.21
CA TYR A 139 10.31 -9.25 -0.76
C TYR A 139 9.37 -8.88 -1.91
N ALA A 140 9.77 -9.13 -3.16
CA ALA A 140 8.94 -8.87 -4.33
C ALA A 140 7.64 -9.71 -4.37
N ASP A 141 7.57 -10.77 -3.56
CA ASP A 141 6.37 -11.60 -3.35
C ASP A 141 5.34 -10.97 -2.40
N ARG A 142 5.71 -9.91 -1.65
CA ARG A 142 4.80 -9.19 -0.77
C ARG A 142 3.87 -8.29 -1.56
N THR A 143 2.61 -8.22 -1.17
CA THR A 143 1.61 -7.34 -1.80
C THR A 143 2.06 -5.87 -1.84
N ALA A 144 2.77 -5.40 -0.81
CA ALA A 144 3.34 -4.05 -0.77
C ALA A 144 4.26 -3.74 -1.97
N ALA A 145 4.93 -4.75 -2.53
CA ALA A 145 5.80 -4.60 -3.70
C ALA A 145 5.07 -4.76 -5.04
N TYR A 146 3.78 -5.13 -5.04
CA TYR A 146 3.02 -5.34 -6.28
C TYR A 146 2.81 -4.00 -6.97
N LEU A 147 2.91 -4.01 -8.30
CA LEU A 147 2.80 -2.81 -9.12
C LEU A 147 1.34 -2.53 -9.44
N LEU A 148 0.95 -1.25 -9.39
CA LEU A 148 -0.35 -0.79 -9.87
C LEU A 148 -0.38 -0.81 -11.41
N THR A 149 -0.93 -1.88 -11.99
CA THR A 149 -1.01 -2.05 -13.45
C THR A 149 -2.32 -1.55 -14.05
N ASP A 150 -3.36 -1.42 -13.23
CA ASP A 150 -4.64 -0.84 -13.64
C ASP A 150 -5.22 -0.05 -12.46
N PRO A 151 -5.32 1.29 -12.54
CA PRO A 151 -5.92 2.12 -11.49
C PRO A 151 -7.44 1.95 -11.39
N GLY A 152 -8.06 1.17 -12.27
CA GLY A 152 -9.50 0.96 -12.32
C GLY A 152 -10.22 2.06 -13.10
N PRO A 153 -11.52 2.31 -12.80
CA PRO A 153 -12.29 3.29 -13.55
C PRO A 153 -11.78 4.72 -13.30
N THR A 154 -12.09 5.63 -14.23
CA THR A 154 -11.80 7.06 -14.06
C THR A 154 -12.70 7.65 -12.97
N TRP A 155 -12.18 7.70 -11.75
CA TRP A 155 -12.88 8.27 -10.60
C TRP A 155 -13.00 9.80 -10.71
N THR A 156 -14.24 10.29 -10.76
CA THR A 156 -14.58 11.66 -10.39
C THR A 156 -14.86 11.73 -8.89
N ALA A 157 -14.77 12.92 -8.29
CA ALA A 157 -15.09 13.12 -6.88
C ALA A 157 -16.50 12.62 -6.53
N ASP A 158 -17.50 12.94 -7.35
CA ASP A 158 -18.88 12.44 -7.20
C ASP A 158 -18.96 10.92 -7.20
N SER A 159 -18.34 10.26 -8.19
CA SER A 159 -18.38 8.81 -8.33
C SER A 159 -17.67 8.09 -7.16
N LEU A 160 -16.58 8.68 -6.66
CA LEU A 160 -15.80 8.14 -5.56
C LEU A 160 -16.58 8.26 -4.23
N ILE A 161 -17.18 9.42 -3.97
CA ILE A 161 -18.04 9.63 -2.79
C ILE A 161 -19.26 8.70 -2.85
N ALA A 162 -19.91 8.59 -4.00
CA ALA A 162 -21.06 7.71 -4.18
C ALA A 162 -20.67 6.24 -3.93
N ARG A 163 -19.51 5.80 -4.43
CA ARG A 163 -19.02 4.45 -4.18
C ARG A 163 -18.66 4.24 -2.71
N TYR A 164 -18.00 5.20 -2.06
CA TYR A 164 -17.68 5.13 -0.64
C TYR A 164 -18.93 4.98 0.23
N ASN A 165 -19.96 5.79 -0.02
CA ASN A 165 -21.24 5.65 0.66
C ASN A 165 -21.87 4.27 0.39
N LEU A 166 -21.82 3.77 -0.85
CA LEU A 166 -22.30 2.41 -1.13
C LEU A 166 -21.53 1.34 -0.33
N GLU A 167 -20.23 1.46 -0.17
CA GLU A 167 -19.43 0.53 0.63
C GLU A 167 -19.70 0.64 2.13
N LEU A 168 -19.96 1.84 2.66
CA LEU A 168 -20.40 2.02 4.05
C LEU A 168 -21.74 1.30 4.32
N ALA A 169 -22.64 1.26 3.34
CA ALA A 169 -23.94 0.61 3.47
C ALA A 169 -23.87 -0.93 3.47
N ARG A 170 -22.79 -1.49 2.90
CA ARG A 170 -22.63 -2.94 2.68
C ARG A 170 -21.79 -3.64 3.74
N ALA A 171 -21.09 -2.86 4.56
CA ALA A 171 -20.11 -3.37 5.51
C ALA A 171 -20.70 -3.84 6.84
#